data_AF-A0AA38ZF78-F1
#
_entry.id   AF-A0AA38ZF78-F1
#
_cell.length_a   1.000
_cell.length_b   1.000
_cell.length_c   1.000
_cell.angle_alpha   90.00
_cell.angle_beta   90.00
_cell.angle_gamma   90.00
#
_symmetry.space_group_name_H-M   'P 1'
#
loop_
_entity.id
_entity.type
_entity.pdbx_description
1 polymer ?
#
loop_
_entity_poly.entity_id
_entity_poly.type
_entity_poly.pdbx_seq_one_letter_code
_entity_poly.pdbx_strand_id
1 'polypeptide(L)'
;MRRGWSMVNRCILCKENEESADHILIHCGKARELWTLLLSTFGVLWVFPTSVRNLLLEWKIKSLGKKRRAVWRMVPICLFWCIWGERN
;
A
#
# COMPACT_ATOMS: atom_id res chain seq x y z
N MET A 1 -5.79 -37.70 -5.75
CA MET A 1 -4.79 -36.61 -5.72
C MET A 1 -4.59 -36.08 -7.14
N ARG A 2 -5.04 -34.85 -7.46
CA ARG A 2 -4.74 -34.16 -8.73
C ARG A 2 -3.75 -33.04 -8.46
N ARG A 3 -2.46 -33.29 -8.73
CA ARG A 3 -1.39 -32.29 -8.79
C ARG A 3 -1.54 -31.50 -10.10
N GLY A 4 -1.60 -30.16 -10.04
CA GLY A 4 -1.37 -29.36 -11.26
C GLY A 4 -2.08 -28.01 -11.37
N TRP A 5 -3.07 -27.70 -10.53
CA TRP A 5 -3.68 -26.36 -10.53
C TRP A 5 -3.07 -25.56 -9.38
N SER A 6 -1.91 -24.97 -9.64
CA SER A 6 -1.52 -23.76 -8.90
C SER A 6 -2.61 -22.74 -9.21
N MET A 7 -3.54 -22.52 -8.27
CA MET A 7 -4.27 -21.26 -8.26
C MET A 7 -3.19 -20.20 -8.13
N VAL A 8 -2.77 -19.63 -9.27
CA VAL A 8 -1.82 -18.52 -9.29
C VAL A 8 -2.45 -17.50 -8.37
N ASN A 9 -1.86 -17.25 -7.20
CA ASN A 9 -2.39 -16.33 -6.22
C ASN A 9 -2.24 -14.94 -6.83
N ARG A 10 -3.17 -14.52 -7.68
CA ARG A 10 -3.11 -13.26 -8.40
C ARG A 10 -3.60 -12.17 -7.49
N CYS A 11 -2.92 -11.02 -7.52
CA CYS A 11 -3.28 -9.84 -6.74
C CYS A 11 -4.76 -9.52 -6.92
N ILE A 12 -5.52 -9.46 -5.82
CA ILE A 12 -6.96 -9.21 -5.88
C ILE A 12 -7.33 -7.89 -6.58
N LEU A 13 -6.45 -6.90 -6.52
CA LEU A 13 -6.68 -5.56 -7.09
C LEU A 13 -6.38 -5.50 -8.60
N CYS A 14 -5.18 -5.90 -9.04
CA CYS A 14 -4.81 -5.77 -10.46
C CYS A 14 -5.08 -7.02 -11.30
N LYS A 15 -5.22 -8.20 -10.68
CA LYS A 15 -5.39 -9.51 -11.34
C LYS A 15 -4.29 -9.91 -12.34
N GLU A 16 -3.23 -9.13 -12.47
CA GLU A 16 -2.16 -9.31 -13.45
C GLU A 16 -0.92 -9.98 -12.84
N ASN A 17 -0.55 -9.59 -11.63
CA ASN A 17 0.67 -10.04 -10.96
C ASN A 17 0.36 -11.01 -9.82
N GLU A 18 1.37 -11.76 -9.38
CA GLU A 18 1.28 -12.53 -8.15
C GLU A 18 1.02 -11.61 -6.95
N GLU A 19 0.16 -12.07 -6.05
CA GLU A 19 -0.18 -11.42 -4.81
C GLU A 19 0.92 -11.68 -3.78
N SER A 20 1.57 -10.60 -3.38
CA SER A 20 2.40 -10.53 -2.18
C SER A 20 1.99 -9.30 -1.37
N ALA A 21 2.34 -9.27 -0.08
CA ALA A 21 2.07 -8.10 0.77
C ALA A 21 2.70 -6.83 0.19
N ASP A 22 3.94 -6.92 -0.31
CA ASP A 22 4.62 -5.80 -0.94
C ASP A 22 3.94 -5.38 -2.26
N HIS A 23 3.49 -6.35 -3.06
CA HIS A 23 2.77 -6.02 -4.29
C HIS A 23 1.42 -5.36 -3.99
N ILE A 24 0.52 -6.02 -3.25
CA ILE A 24 -0.84 -5.53 -3.04
C ILE A 24 -0.88 -4.18 -2.30
N LEU A 25 0.06 -3.93 -1.38
CA LEU A 25 0.06 -2.71 -0.56
C LEU A 25 0.87 -1.57 -1.18
N ILE A 26 1.85 -1.85 -2.06
CA ILE A 26 2.78 -0.82 -2.58
C ILE A 26 2.88 -0.83 -4.10
N HIS A 27 3.19 -1.98 -4.70
CA HIS A 27 3.60 -2.03 -6.12
C HIS A 27 2.46 -2.23 -7.10
N CYS A 28 1.29 -2.65 -6.62
CA CYS A 28 0.09 -2.80 -7.41
C CYS A 28 -0.31 -1.45 -8.01
N GLY A 29 -0.60 -1.40 -9.31
CA GLY A 29 -1.01 -0.16 -9.99
C GLY A 29 -2.21 0.52 -9.31
N LYS A 30 -3.21 -0.26 -8.90
CA LYS A 30 -4.38 0.25 -8.17
C LYS A 30 -4.05 0.76 -6.77
N ALA A 31 -3.16 0.08 -6.04
CA ALA A 31 -2.68 0.58 -4.77
C ALA A 31 -1.89 1.89 -4.94
N ARG A 32 -1.06 2.01 -5.98
CA ARG A 32 -0.31 3.23 -6.31
C ARG A 32 -1.23 4.42 -6.63
N GLU A 33 -2.34 4.20 -7.33
CA GLU A 33 -3.35 5.23 -7.57
C GLU A 33 -3.92 5.76 -6.25
N LEU A 34 -4.33 4.87 -5.34
CA LEU A 34 -4.87 5.24 -4.02
C LEU A 34 -3.84 5.98 -3.17
N TRP A 35 -2.60 5.48 -3.16
CA TRP A 35 -1.48 6.16 -2.51
C TRP A 35 -1.27 7.57 -3.05
N THR A 36 -1.23 7.72 -4.38
CA THR A 36 -1.01 9.02 -5.04
C THR A 36 -2.12 10.00 -4.67
N LEU A 37 -3.38 9.55 -4.67
CA LEU A 37 -4.52 10.36 -4.24
C LEU A 37 -4.32 10.85 -2.80
N LEU A 38 -4.00 9.96 -1.86
CA LEU A 38 -3.80 10.35 -0.46
C LEU A 38 -2.60 11.28 -0.29
N LEU A 39 -1.46 10.96 -0.90
CA LEU A 39 -0.27 11.79 -0.87
C LEU A 39 -0.51 13.20 -1.43
N SER A 40 -1.34 13.32 -2.47
CA SER A 40 -1.73 14.61 -3.05
C SER A 40 -2.49 15.50 -2.06
N THR A 41 -3.33 14.91 -1.18
CA THR A 41 -4.02 15.67 -0.11
C THR A 41 -3.05 16.25 0.92
N PHE A 42 -1.86 15.66 1.04
CA PHE A 42 -0.79 16.18 1.87
C PHE A 42 0.18 17.11 1.11
N GLY A 43 0.09 17.18 -0.21
CA GLY A 43 1.06 17.90 -1.05
C GLY A 43 2.45 17.27 -1.01
N VAL A 44 2.52 15.94 -0.85
CA VAL A 44 3.77 15.20 -0.69
C VAL A 44 4.00 14.34 -1.92
N LEU A 45 5.21 14.40 -2.48
CA LEU A 45 5.70 13.37 -3.39
C LEU A 45 6.43 12.31 -2.55
N TRP A 46 6.12 11.04 -2.80
CA TRP A 46 6.71 9.93 -2.06
C TRP A 46 7.35 8.93 -3.02
N VAL A 47 8.54 8.47 -2.67
CA VAL A 47 9.22 7.38 -3.37
C VAL A 47 8.95 6.11 -2.58
N PHE A 48 8.32 5.13 -3.23
CA PHE A 48 7.98 3.87 -2.58
C PHE A 48 9.21 2.97 -2.49
N PRO A 49 9.59 2.50 -1.28
CA PRO A 49 10.64 1.53 -1.14
C PRO A 49 10.18 0.14 -1.60
N THR A 50 11.12 -0.79 -1.72
CA THR A 50 10.84 -2.15 -2.22
C THR A 50 9.91 -2.95 -1.31
N SER A 51 9.89 -2.68 0.00
CA SER A 51 9.12 -3.46 0.97
C SER A 51 8.23 -2.59 1.87
N VAL A 52 7.11 -3.17 2.32
CA VAL A 52 6.17 -2.59 3.30
C VAL A 52 6.86 -2.29 4.62
N ARG A 53 7.78 -3.16 5.03
CA ARG A 53 8.59 -2.93 6.23
C ARG A 53 9.39 -1.63 6.12
N ASN A 54 10.09 -1.42 5.00
CA ASN A 54 10.89 -0.20 4.81
C ASN A 54 10.00 1.03 4.71
N LEU A 55 8.85 0.92 4.02
CA LEU A 55 7.86 2.00 3.96
C LEU A 55 7.47 2.46 5.36
N LEU A 56 7.11 1.53 6.25
CA LEU A 56 6.69 1.85 7.63
C LEU A 56 7.83 2.45 8.47
N LEU A 57 9.06 1.96 8.30
CA LEU A 57 10.23 2.50 9.01
C LEU A 57 10.55 3.94 8.58
N GLU A 58 10.43 4.21 7.29
CA GLU A 58 10.73 5.49 6.64
C GLU A 58 9.55 6.46 6.69
N TRP A 59 8.36 6.03 7.12
CA TRP A 59 7.11 6.81 7.10
C TRP A 59 7.08 7.97 8.10
N LYS A 60 7.93 8.97 7.91
CA LYS A 60 8.08 10.13 8.79
C LYS A 60 8.44 11.37 7.98
N ILE A 61 7.57 12.38 7.99
CA ILE A 61 7.87 13.68 7.39
C ILE A 61 8.07 14.72 8.49
N LYS A 62 9.28 15.28 8.61
CA LYS A 62 9.63 16.26 9.64
C LYS A 62 8.91 17.60 9.43
N SER A 63 8.65 18.01 8.19
CA SER A 63 8.07 19.31 7.81
C SER A 63 6.56 19.46 8.06
N LEU A 64 5.83 18.42 8.45
CA LEU A 64 4.38 18.52 8.72
C LEU A 64 4.08 19.17 10.08
N GLY A 65 3.10 20.07 10.14
CA GLY A 65 2.59 20.60 11.43
C GLY A 65 2.07 19.49 12.35
N LYS A 66 2.06 19.71 13.68
CA LYS A 66 1.74 18.68 14.70
C LYS A 66 0.43 17.94 14.42
N LYS A 67 -0.65 18.65 14.10
CA LYS A 67 -1.97 18.06 13.75
C LYS A 67 -1.90 17.20 12.49
N ARG A 68 -1.35 17.74 11.40
CA ARG A 68 -1.18 17.02 10.12
C ARG A 68 -0.30 15.79 10.26
N ARG A 69 0.72 15.85 11.11
CA ARG A 69 1.63 14.73 11.40
C ARG A 69 0.92 13.57 12.11
N ALA A 70 -0.05 13.85 12.98
CA ALA A 70 -0.86 12.81 13.61
C ALA A 70 -1.68 12.05 12.55
N VAL A 71 -2.34 12.77 11.65
CA VAL A 71 -3.08 12.16 10.52
C VAL A 71 -2.15 11.40 9.58
N TRP A 72 -0.99 11.98 9.25
CA TRP A 72 0.01 11.34 8.39
C TRP A 72 0.43 9.95 8.89
N ARG A 73 0.63 9.79 10.20
CA ARG A 73 0.98 8.50 10.79
C ARG A 73 -0.10 7.43 10.62
N MET A 74 -1.36 7.82 10.45
CA MET A 74 -2.48 6.91 10.25
C MET A 74 -2.65 6.49 8.79
N VAL A 75 -2.12 7.26 7.83
CA VAL A 75 -2.33 7.02 6.38
C VAL A 75 -2.02 5.58 5.96
N PRO A 76 -0.86 4.96 6.29
CA PRO A 76 -0.57 3.59 5.89
C PRO A 76 -1.53 2.59 6.54
N ILE A 77 -1.91 2.84 7.80
CA ILE A 77 -2.81 1.96 8.56
C ILE A 77 -4.20 1.97 7.91
N CYS A 78 -4.72 3.15 7.59
CA CYS A 78 -6.02 3.30 6.92
C CYS A 78 -6.01 2.67 5.53
N LEU A 79 -4.96 2.89 4.73
CA LEU A 79 -4.84 2.27 3.42
C LEU A 79 -4.78 0.75 3.48
N PHE A 80 -3.95 0.22 4.38
CA PHE A 80 -3.80 -1.23 4.52
C PHE A 80 -5.11 -1.85 4.98
N TRP A 81 -5.84 -1.18 5.87
CA TRP A 81 -7.17 -1.61 6.28
C TRP A 81 -8.16 -1.62 5.12
N CYS A 82 -8.23 -0.55 4.31
CA CYS A 82 -9.10 -0.50 3.14
C CYS A 82 -8.77 -1.62 2.14
N ILE A 83 -7.49 -1.82 1.82
CA ILE A 83 -7.04 -2.86 0.90
C ILE A 83 -7.32 -4.26 1.45
N TRP A 84 -7.16 -4.46 2.77
CA TRP A 84 -7.47 -5.71 3.42
C TRP A 84 -8.99 -5.99 3.44
N GLY A 85 -9.83 -4.96 3.57
CA GLY A 85 -11.28 -5.10 3.47
C GLY A 85 -11.75 -5.62 2.11
N GLU A 86 -11.08 -5.22 1.01
CA GLU A 86 -11.36 -5.77 -0.32
C GLU A 86 -10.95 -7.24 -0.48
N ARG A 87 -10.12 -7.76 0.43
CA ARG A 87 -9.65 -9.15 0.43
C ARG A 87 -10.55 -10.11 1.19
N ASN A 88 -11.28 -9.64 2.20
CA ASN A 88 -12.04 -10.48 3.13
C ASN A 88 -13.55 -10.31 2.94
#